data_AF-A0AAN5HZ79-F1
#
_entry.id   AF-A0AAN5HZ79-F1
#
_cell.length_a   1.000
_cell.length_b   1.000
_cell.length_c   1.000
_cell.angle_alpha   90.00
_cell.angle_beta   90.00
_cell.angle_gamma   90.00
#
_symmetry.space_group_name_H-M   'P 1'
#
loop_
_entity.id
_entity.type
_entity.pdbx_description
1 polymer ?
#
loop_
_entity_poly.entity_id
_entity_poly.type
_entity_poly.pdbx_seq_one_letter_code
_entity_poly.pdbx_strand_id
1 'polypeptide(L)'
;IMQTDDKYMIRVMHVKSASGESRTLQFPMRLDLDRPKRARTTFSEQQLATLDDHYRRDGYVTGEKRAELAKSLGLTDTQVKVWFQNRRTKDRKKKEDEEPGKRIKLSATSPSPSSPTSSSSSSTDLVPTQAST
;
A
#
# COMPACT_ATOMS: atom_id res chain seq x y z
N ILE A 1 -19.15 35.37 -7.19
CA ILE A 1 -18.41 34.79 -6.04
C ILE A 1 -19.17 33.53 -5.65
N MET A 2 -18.60 32.33 -5.55
CA MET A 2 -17.18 31.90 -5.61
C MET A 2 -16.87 31.31 -7.01
N GLN A 3 -15.74 31.57 -7.65
CA GLN A 3 -14.37 31.03 -7.42
C GLN A 3 -14.22 29.58 -7.94
N THR A 4 -13.22 29.35 -8.80
CA THR A 4 -13.02 28.09 -9.55
C THR A 4 -12.49 26.95 -8.68
N ASP A 5 -12.88 25.72 -9.01
CA ASP A 5 -12.44 24.52 -8.30
C ASP A 5 -12.09 23.43 -9.34
N ASP A 6 -10.89 23.53 -9.95
CA ASP A 6 -10.29 22.63 -10.96
C ASP A 6 -9.89 21.25 -10.39
N LYS A 7 -10.72 20.75 -9.48
CA LYS A 7 -10.48 19.73 -8.46
C LYS A 7 -10.22 18.32 -8.98
N TYR A 8 -10.46 18.10 -10.27
CA TYR A 8 -10.36 16.80 -10.94
C TYR A 8 -9.56 16.88 -12.25
N MET A 9 -8.57 17.79 -12.34
CA MET A 9 -7.58 17.76 -13.42
C MET A 9 -6.84 16.41 -13.42
N ILE A 10 -7.15 15.57 -14.41
CA ILE A 10 -6.51 14.26 -14.64
C ILE A 10 -5.30 14.50 -15.55
N ARG A 11 -4.12 14.01 -15.14
CA ARG A 11 -2.95 14.00 -16.03
C ARG A 11 -3.12 12.86 -17.03
N VAL A 12 -3.60 13.20 -18.21
CA VAL A 12 -3.79 12.27 -19.34
C VAL A 12 -2.45 12.05 -20.05
N MET A 13 -1.96 10.81 -20.04
CA MET A 13 -0.75 10.40 -20.76
C MET A 13 -1.09 9.40 -21.86
N HIS A 14 -0.85 9.78 -23.11
CA HIS A 14 -1.00 8.89 -24.26
C HIS A 14 0.28 8.09 -24.49
N VAL A 15 0.18 6.76 -24.44
CA VAL A 15 1.30 5.83 -24.66
C VAL A 15 0.99 4.97 -25.88
N LYS A 16 1.84 5.03 -26.91
CA LYS A 16 1.71 4.19 -28.11
C LYS A 16 2.38 2.84 -27.88
N SER A 17 1.63 1.76 -28.08
CA SER A 17 2.13 0.40 -28.13
C SER A 17 2.95 0.16 -29.40
N ALA A 18 3.84 -0.83 -29.39
CA ALA A 18 4.50 -1.34 -30.60
C ALA A 18 3.50 -1.90 -31.64
N SER A 19 2.28 -2.26 -31.21
CA SER A 19 1.16 -2.63 -32.09
C SER A 19 0.43 -1.43 -32.73
N GLY A 20 0.92 -0.19 -32.56
CA GLY A 20 0.25 1.04 -32.99
C GLY A 20 -0.92 1.47 -32.10
N GLU A 21 -1.47 0.56 -31.30
CA GLU A 21 -2.53 0.80 -30.33
C GLU A 21 -2.14 1.92 -29.34
N SER A 22 -2.91 3.01 -29.34
CA SER A 22 -2.67 4.15 -28.45
C SER A 22 -3.48 4.00 -27.16
N ARG A 23 -2.80 3.83 -26.02
CA ARG A 23 -3.43 3.68 -24.71
C ARG A 23 -3.38 4.98 -23.92
N THR A 24 -4.53 5.36 -23.38
CA THR A 24 -4.69 6.56 -22.57
C THR A 24 -4.60 6.20 -21.09
N LEU A 25 -3.48 6.56 -20.45
CA LEU A 25 -3.29 6.39 -19.01
C LEU A 25 -3.73 7.66 -18.28
N GLN A 26 -4.72 7.53 -17.41
CA GLN A 26 -5.26 8.62 -16.61
C GLN A 26 -4.67 8.55 -15.19
N PHE A 27 -3.84 9.53 -14.83
CA PHE A 27 -3.27 9.64 -13.48
C PHE A 27 -3.94 10.79 -12.71
N PRO A 28 -4.42 10.57 -11.47
CA PRO A 28 -4.88 11.67 -10.63
C PRO A 28 -3.68 12.56 -10.26
N MET A 29 -3.80 13.89 -10.40
CA MET A 29 -2.69 14.83 -10.13
C MET A 29 -2.15 14.81 -8.69
N ARG A 30 -2.83 14.14 -7.74
CA ARG A 30 -2.30 13.86 -6.40
C ARG A 30 -1.12 12.88 -6.39
N LEU A 31 -0.82 12.24 -7.52
CA LEU A 31 0.47 11.62 -7.76
C LEU A 31 1.42 12.71 -8.24
N ASP A 32 2.24 13.27 -7.34
CA ASP A 32 3.26 14.27 -7.63
C ASP A 32 4.40 13.71 -8.51
N LEU A 33 4.10 13.47 -9.80
CA LEU A 33 5.05 12.99 -10.80
C LEU A 33 6.18 13.99 -11.06
N ASP A 34 5.91 15.28 -10.84
CA ASP A 34 6.85 16.39 -11.06
C ASP A 34 7.68 16.71 -9.80
N ARG A 35 7.38 16.08 -8.65
CA ARG A 35 8.25 16.18 -7.47
C ARG A 35 9.59 15.50 -7.78
N PRO A 36 10.75 16.17 -7.55
CA PRO A 36 12.04 15.62 -7.89
C PRO A 36 12.25 14.19 -7.35
N LYS A 37 12.43 13.24 -8.27
CA LYS A 37 12.72 11.85 -7.93
C LYS A 37 14.04 11.81 -7.18
N ARG A 38 14.01 11.39 -5.91
CA ARG A 38 15.22 11.19 -5.10
C ARG A 38 16.20 10.29 -5.85
N ALA A 39 17.46 10.70 -5.91
CA ALA A 39 18.52 9.93 -6.56
C ALA A 39 18.54 8.50 -6.01
N ARG A 40 18.59 7.50 -6.90
CA ARG A 40 18.54 6.09 -6.52
C ARG A 40 19.87 5.68 -5.89
N THR A 41 19.88 5.49 -4.56
CA THR A 41 21.06 4.97 -3.85
C THR A 41 21.35 3.53 -4.28
N THR A 42 22.62 3.25 -4.60
CA THR A 42 23.19 1.90 -4.65
C THR A 42 23.91 1.63 -3.32
N PHE A 43 23.65 0.48 -2.71
CA PHE A 43 24.34 0.04 -1.49
C PHE A 43 25.55 -0.82 -1.87
N SER A 44 26.63 -0.76 -1.10
CA SER A 44 27.78 -1.64 -1.27
C SER A 44 27.45 -3.07 -0.83
N GLU A 45 28.23 -4.05 -1.31
CA GLU A 45 28.05 -5.46 -0.91
C GLU A 45 28.18 -5.66 0.61
N GLN A 46 29.13 -4.95 1.25
CA GLN A 46 29.28 -4.96 2.72
C GLN A 46 28.04 -4.41 3.43
N GLN A 47 27.48 -3.29 2.95
CA GLN A 47 26.22 -2.74 3.50
C GLN A 47 25.06 -3.73 3.34
N LEU A 48 24.95 -4.37 2.17
CA LEU A 48 23.91 -5.37 1.91
C LEU A 48 24.08 -6.61 2.80
N ALA A 49 25.30 -7.09 3.01
CA ALA A 49 25.59 -8.24 3.86
C ALA A 49 25.17 -8.00 5.32
N THR A 50 25.54 -6.85 5.91
CA THR A 50 25.13 -6.50 7.28
C THR A 50 23.62 -6.32 7.41
N LEU A 51 22.96 -5.74 6.41
CA LEU A 51 21.50 -5.58 6.40
C LEU A 51 20.78 -6.94 6.27
N ASP A 52 21.28 -7.86 5.43
CA ASP A 52 20.74 -9.22 5.30
C ASP A 52 20.99 -10.10 6.53
N ASP A 53 22.15 -9.97 7.17
CA ASP A 53 22.47 -10.64 8.44
C ASP A 53 21.56 -10.17 9.59
N HIS A 54 21.32 -8.87 9.71
CA HIS A 54 20.34 -8.36 10.68
C HIS A 54 18.91 -8.83 10.33
N TYR A 55 18.52 -8.77 9.07
CA TYR A 55 17.19 -9.17 8.61
C TYR A 55 16.89 -10.67 8.83
N ARG A 56 17.92 -11.52 8.76
CA ARG A 56 17.84 -12.95 9.10
C ARG A 56 17.51 -13.20 10.58
N ARG A 57 17.89 -12.30 11.49
CA ARG A 57 17.50 -12.34 12.91
C ARG A 57 16.12 -11.73 13.10
N ASP A 58 15.99 -10.46 12.72
CA ASP A 58 14.80 -9.64 12.91
C ASP A 58 14.31 -9.14 11.55
N GLY A 59 13.23 -9.71 11.01
CA GLY A 59 12.64 -9.26 9.73
C GLY A 59 12.09 -7.81 9.74
N TYR A 60 12.08 -7.16 10.90
CA TYR A 60 11.56 -5.82 11.19
C TYR A 60 12.57 -5.09 12.09
N VAL A 61 12.99 -3.88 11.70
CA VAL A 61 13.94 -3.07 12.49
C VAL A 61 13.21 -2.01 13.33
N THR A 62 13.49 -2.00 14.64
CA THR A 62 12.95 -1.06 15.64
C THR A 62 13.43 0.38 15.40
N GLY A 63 13.03 1.34 16.24
CA GLY A 63 13.47 2.74 16.13
C GLY A 63 14.98 2.89 16.36
N GLU A 64 15.41 2.50 17.57
CA GLU A 64 16.79 2.51 18.06
C GLU A 64 17.76 1.74 17.15
N LYS A 65 17.53 0.45 16.95
CA LYS A 65 18.40 -0.44 16.15
C LYS A 65 18.52 -0.02 14.68
N ARG A 66 17.58 0.79 14.17
CA ARG A 66 17.66 1.40 12.84
C ARG A 66 18.63 2.58 12.82
N ALA A 67 18.63 3.42 13.86
CA ALA A 67 19.57 4.52 13.99
C ALA A 67 21.01 4.01 14.18
N GLU A 68 21.18 2.90 14.91
CA GLU A 68 22.45 2.18 15.02
C GLU A 68 22.96 1.69 13.66
N LEU A 69 22.14 0.95 12.91
CA LEU A 69 22.50 0.47 11.57
C LEU A 69 22.74 1.62 10.59
N ALA A 70 21.95 2.69 10.66
CA ALA A 70 22.14 3.90 9.85
C ALA A 70 23.51 4.52 10.11
N LYS A 71 23.84 4.78 11.38
CA LYS A 71 25.14 5.33 11.80
C LYS A 71 26.31 4.41 11.45
N SER A 72 26.18 3.10 11.65
CA SER A 72 27.22 2.10 11.39
C SER A 72 27.52 1.94 9.89
N LEU A 73 26.50 2.02 9.03
CA LEU A 73 26.63 1.80 7.58
C LEU A 73 26.82 3.08 6.76
N GLY A 74 26.83 4.27 7.39
CA GLY A 74 26.88 5.55 6.68
C GLY A 74 25.59 5.84 5.89
N LEU A 75 24.44 5.36 6.37
CA LEU A 75 23.13 5.47 5.73
C LEU A 75 22.19 6.35 6.57
N THR A 76 21.06 6.75 5.99
CA THR A 76 19.95 7.38 6.73
C THR A 76 18.93 6.36 7.22
N ASP A 77 18.25 6.66 8.34
CA ASP A 77 17.06 5.95 8.81
C ASP A 77 16.04 5.63 7.70
N THR A 78 15.86 6.56 6.77
CA THR A 78 14.91 6.39 5.66
C THR A 78 15.40 5.33 4.67
N GLN A 79 16.70 5.29 4.35
CA GLN A 79 17.27 4.25 3.50
C GLN A 79 17.20 2.87 4.17
N VAL A 80 17.55 2.76 5.45
CA VAL A 80 17.42 1.49 6.20
C VAL A 80 15.96 1.04 6.26
N LYS A 81 15.02 1.93 6.60
CA LYS A 81 13.57 1.64 6.63
C LYS A 81 13.04 1.16 5.27
N VAL A 82 13.42 1.83 4.19
CA VAL A 82 13.02 1.46 2.81
C VAL A 82 13.66 0.14 2.39
N TRP A 83 14.92 -0.12 2.75
CA TRP A 83 15.56 -1.41 2.50
C TRP A 83 14.81 -2.56 3.18
N PHE A 84 14.48 -2.43 4.48
CA PHE A 84 13.70 -3.44 5.21
C PHE A 84 12.25 -3.62 4.69
N GLN A 85 11.68 -2.60 4.04
CA GLN A 85 10.38 -2.70 3.36
C GLN A 85 10.50 -3.42 2.00
N ASN A 86 11.53 -3.10 1.23
CA ASN A 86 11.84 -3.74 -0.04
C ASN A 86 12.22 -5.21 0.15
N ARG A 87 12.97 -5.55 1.21
CA ARG A 87 13.38 -6.93 1.52
C ARG A 87 12.18 -7.83 1.82
N ARG A 88 11.27 -7.42 2.70
CA ARG A 88 10.00 -8.14 2.95
C ARG A 88 9.14 -8.26 1.69
N THR A 89 9.18 -7.27 0.80
CA THR A 89 8.43 -7.30 -0.46
C THR A 89 9.04 -8.30 -1.46
N LYS A 90 10.38 -8.36 -1.57
CA LYS A 90 11.11 -9.38 -2.33
C LYS A 90 10.81 -10.78 -1.81
N ASP A 91 10.81 -10.97 -0.50
CA ASP A 91 10.59 -12.26 0.14
C ASP A 91 9.14 -12.75 0.03
N ARG A 92 8.16 -11.85 0.21
CA ARG A 92 6.75 -12.15 -0.08
C ARG A 92 6.58 -12.53 -1.54
N LYS A 93 7.16 -11.75 -2.47
CA LYS A 93 7.08 -12.09 -3.90
C LYS A 93 7.71 -13.44 -4.18
N LYS A 94 8.88 -13.78 -3.62
CA LYS A 94 9.46 -15.12 -3.79
C LYS A 94 8.49 -16.22 -3.34
N LYS A 95 7.85 -16.06 -2.18
CA LYS A 95 6.83 -17.00 -1.69
C LYS A 95 5.55 -17.07 -2.55
N GLU A 96 5.23 -16.02 -3.31
CA GLU A 96 4.11 -15.98 -4.26
C GLU A 96 4.49 -16.57 -5.63
N ASP A 97 5.75 -16.44 -6.06
CA ASP A 97 6.25 -17.02 -7.32
C ASP A 97 6.47 -18.54 -7.22
N GLU A 98 6.76 -19.07 -6.01
CA GLU A 98 6.87 -20.53 -5.73
C GLU A 98 5.48 -21.20 -5.53
N GLU A 99 4.40 -20.42 -5.40
CA GLU A 99 3.00 -20.87 -5.20
C GLU A 99 2.08 -20.31 -6.31
N PRO A 100 2.13 -20.88 -7.54
CA PRO A 100 1.61 -20.24 -8.75
C PRO A 100 0.09 -20.01 -8.80
N GLY A 101 -0.67 -20.50 -7.82
CA GLY A 101 -2.13 -20.32 -7.73
C GLY A 101 -2.60 -18.99 -7.13
N LYS A 102 -1.76 -18.25 -6.36
CA LYS A 102 -2.25 -17.19 -5.46
C LYS A 102 -1.92 -15.74 -5.85
N ARG A 103 -1.99 -15.43 -7.16
CA ARG A 103 -1.95 -14.04 -7.66
C ARG A 103 -3.13 -13.22 -7.12
N ILE A 104 -2.91 -12.46 -6.05
CA ILE A 104 -3.89 -11.48 -5.55
C ILE A 104 -4.16 -10.45 -6.66
N LYS A 105 -5.35 -10.50 -7.25
CA LYS A 105 -5.85 -9.40 -8.07
C LYS A 105 -5.97 -8.18 -7.15
N LEU A 106 -5.23 -7.12 -7.47
CA LEU A 106 -5.55 -5.77 -7.00
C LEU A 106 -6.79 -5.26 -7.75
N SER A 107 -7.93 -5.92 -7.52
CA SER A 107 -9.23 -5.43 -7.96
C SER A 107 -9.53 -4.15 -7.21
N ALA A 108 -9.78 -3.06 -7.93
CA ALA A 108 -10.25 -1.82 -7.35
C ALA A 108 -11.68 -2.03 -6.84
N THR A 109 -11.81 -2.34 -5.54
CA THR A 109 -13.10 -2.29 -4.84
C THR A 109 -13.55 -0.84 -4.77
N SER A 110 -14.33 -0.43 -5.76
CA SER A 110 -15.13 0.78 -5.68
C SER A 110 -16.25 0.56 -4.65
N PRO A 111 -16.45 1.47 -3.68
CA PRO A 111 -17.60 1.40 -2.79
C PRO A 111 -18.84 1.85 -3.56
N SER A 112 -19.78 0.94 -3.80
CA SER A 112 -21.10 1.24 -4.37
C SER A 112 -22.20 0.65 -3.47
N PRO A 113 -23.08 1.47 -2.86
CA PRO A 113 -24.11 0.99 -1.95
C PRO A 113 -25.31 0.42 -2.72
N SER A 114 -25.77 -0.77 -2.34
CA SER A 114 -26.98 -1.38 -2.88
C SER A 114 -27.69 -2.23 -1.82
N SER A 115 -28.49 -1.59 -0.99
CA SER A 115 -29.46 -2.27 -0.11
C SER A 115 -30.66 -2.75 -0.93
N PRO A 116 -31.09 -4.02 -0.83
CA PRO A 116 -32.46 -4.40 -1.14
C PRO A 116 -33.31 -4.33 0.14
N THR A 117 -34.33 -3.47 0.13
CA THR A 117 -35.36 -3.41 1.19
C THR A 117 -36.49 -4.39 0.91
N SER A 118 -36.89 -5.20 1.89
CA SER A 118 -38.22 -5.81 1.92
C SER A 118 -38.68 -6.06 3.36
N SER A 119 -39.76 -5.39 3.74
CA SER A 119 -40.62 -5.66 4.90
C SER A 119 -41.33 -7.03 4.76
N SER A 120 -42.04 -7.61 5.72
CA SER A 120 -42.97 -6.99 6.68
C SER A 120 -43.39 -7.92 7.85
N SER A 121 -44.00 -7.34 8.90
CA SER A 121 -45.14 -7.83 9.72
C SER A 121 -45.26 -9.31 10.15
N SER A 122 -45.66 -9.73 11.36
CA SER A 122 -45.94 -9.13 12.70
C SER A 122 -46.06 -10.36 13.68
N SER A 123 -46.66 -10.42 14.88
CA SER A 123 -47.37 -9.48 15.78
C SER A 123 -47.47 -10.12 17.19
N THR A 124 -47.70 -9.30 18.24
CA THR A 124 -48.27 -9.71 19.58
C THR A 124 -47.47 -10.75 20.40
N ASP A 125 -47.52 -10.84 21.74
CA ASP A 125 -48.31 -10.12 22.75
C ASP A 125 -47.66 -10.12 24.17
N LEU A 126 -48.30 -9.42 25.12
CA LEU A 126 -48.32 -9.61 26.59
C LEU A 126 -47.04 -9.51 27.46
N VAL A 127 -47.10 -8.53 28.36
CA VAL A 127 -46.50 -8.45 29.73
C VAL A 127 -47.57 -8.99 30.74
N PRO A 128 -47.37 -9.23 32.06
CA PRO A 128 -46.24 -8.91 32.97
C PRO A 128 -45.81 -10.07 33.93
N THR A 129 -44.97 -9.79 34.96
CA THR A 129 -45.34 -9.94 36.41
C THR A 129 -44.14 -9.99 37.38
N GLN A 130 -43.98 -8.92 38.17
CA GLN A 130 -43.42 -8.85 39.54
C GLN A 130 -41.97 -9.32 39.85
N ALA A 131 -41.55 -9.06 41.09
CA ALA A 131 -40.20 -9.20 41.62
C ALA A 131 -40.17 -10.09 42.88
N SER A 132 -38.98 -10.47 43.34
CA SER A 132 -38.73 -10.87 44.72
C SER A 132 -37.27 -10.64 45.12
N THR A 133 -37.11 -10.13 46.36
CA THR A 133 -35.96 -10.23 47.29
C THR A 133 -34.54 -10.24 46.70
#